data_AF-A0A4U9HDB4-F1
#
_entry.id   AF-A0A4U9HDB4-F1
#
_cell.length_a   1.000
_cell.length_b   1.000
_cell.length_c   1.000
_cell.angle_alpha   90.00
_cell.angle_beta   90.00
_cell.angle_gamma   90.00
#
_symmetry.space_group_name_H-M   'P 1'
#
loop_
_entity.id
_entity.type
_entity.pdbx_description
1 polymer ?
#
loop_
_entity_poly.entity_id
_entity_poly.type
_entity_poly.pdbx_seq_one_letter_code
_entity_poly.pdbx_strand_id
1 'polypeptide(L)'
;MVAPLHGKLSRLLAAYTGLEDGSTKVILHTHALLGEVLSFRVARETIRRQAGWRQIGAQEAKQVAAVLAEHIDLLVNGLRQRYGGGPDVLPL
;
A
#
# COMPACT_ATOMS: atom_id res chain seq x y z
N MET A 1 7.98 17.95 -3.35
CA MET A 1 6.53 17.95 -2.98
C MET A 1 6.01 16.63 -2.39
N VAL A 2 6.70 15.48 -2.48
CA VAL A 2 6.23 14.20 -1.90
C VAL A 2 6.58 14.02 -0.42
N ALA A 3 7.67 14.65 0.05
CA ALA A 3 8.21 14.44 1.40
C ALA A 3 7.20 14.65 2.56
N PRO A 4 6.34 15.69 2.56
CA PRO A 4 5.37 15.89 3.66
C PRO A 4 4.27 14.82 3.72
N LEU A 5 3.82 14.32 2.56
CA LEU A 5 2.81 13.26 2.50
C LEU A 5 3.41 11.91 2.87
N HIS A 6 4.57 11.59 2.29
CA HIS A 6 5.30 10.37 2.61
C HIS A 6 5.56 10.26 4.12
N GLY A 7 6.08 11.31 4.76
CA GLY A 7 6.33 11.30 6.20
C GLY A 7 5.07 11.14 7.06
N LYS A 8 3.91 11.62 6.62
CA LYS A 8 2.63 11.35 7.32
C LYS A 8 2.22 9.88 7.19
N LEU A 9 2.31 9.32 5.98
CA LEU A 9 1.97 7.92 5.73
C LEU A 9 2.92 6.95 6.44
N SER A 10 4.22 7.26 6.48
CA SER A 10 5.20 6.49 7.25
C SER A 10 4.86 6.44 8.73
N ARG A 11 4.50 7.58 9.33
CA ARG A 11 4.10 7.62 10.75
C ARG A 11 2.83 6.82 11.03
N LEU A 12 1.83 6.89 10.14
CA LEU A 12 0.61 6.08 10.26
C LEU A 12 0.92 4.58 10.16
N LEU A 13 1.77 4.20 9.21
CA LEU A 13 2.15 2.80 9.00
C LEU A 13 2.94 2.26 10.20
N ALA A 14 3.90 3.02 10.72
CA ALA A 14 4.66 2.68 11.93
C ALA A 14 3.72 2.44 13.11
N ALA A 15 2.84 3.41 13.39
CA ALA A 15 1.88 3.34 14.49
C ALA A 15 0.93 2.14 14.38
N TYR A 16 0.46 1.82 13.16
CA TYR A 16 -0.46 0.71 12.95
C TYR A 16 0.19 -0.67 13.05
N THR A 17 1.45 -0.78 12.60
CA THR A 17 2.16 -2.06 12.46
C THR A 17 3.07 -2.39 13.64
N GLY A 18 3.33 -1.44 14.54
CA GLY A 18 4.27 -1.59 15.65
C GLY A 18 5.74 -1.44 15.24
N LEU A 19 6.02 -1.07 13.99
CA LEU A 19 7.38 -0.76 13.54
C LEU A 19 7.87 0.57 14.13
N GLU A 20 9.19 0.66 14.32
CA GLU A 20 9.83 1.91 14.76
C GLU A 20 9.65 3.02 13.71
N ASP A 21 9.19 4.18 14.18
CA ASP A 21 9.03 5.37 13.34
C ASP A 21 10.39 5.82 12.78
N GLY A 22 10.41 6.24 11.52
CA GLY A 22 11.64 6.61 10.82
C GLY A 22 12.57 5.43 10.45
N SER A 23 12.25 4.19 10.84
CA SER A 23 13.04 3.03 10.41
C SER A 23 13.03 2.87 8.89
N THR A 24 14.14 2.38 8.32
CA THR A 24 14.25 2.14 6.88
C THR A 24 13.15 1.21 6.37
N LYS A 25 12.71 0.23 7.17
CA LYS A 25 11.59 -0.65 6.81
C LYS A 25 10.29 0.12 6.58
N VAL A 26 9.91 1.01 7.51
CA VAL A 26 8.69 1.82 7.38
C VAL A 26 8.78 2.70 6.15
N ILE A 27 9.94 3.31 5.91
CA ILE A 27 10.18 4.15 4.72
C ILE A 27 9.98 3.34 3.43
N LEU A 28 10.59 2.16 3.33
CA LEU A 28 10.49 1.29 2.15
C LEU A 28 9.07 0.75 1.93
N HIS A 29 8.37 0.33 2.99
CA HIS A 29 6.97 -0.10 2.88
C HIS A 29 6.06 1.05 2.46
N THR A 30 6.26 2.25 3.01
CA THR A 30 5.50 3.45 2.59
C THR A 30 5.75 3.77 1.12
N HIS A 31 7.01 3.71 0.69
CA HIS A 31 7.38 3.96 -0.70
C HIS A 31 6.74 2.93 -1.64
N ALA A 32 6.75 1.64 -1.27
CA ALA A 32 6.12 0.58 -2.05
C ALA A 32 4.61 0.80 -2.22
N LEU A 33 3.89 1.14 -1.14
CA LEU A 33 2.46 1.45 -1.19
C LEU A 33 2.14 2.63 -2.11
N LEU A 34 2.94 3.69 -2.04
CA LEU A 34 2.80 4.83 -2.97
C LEU A 34 3.11 4.44 -4.42
N GLY A 35 4.15 3.61 -4.61
CA GLY A 35 4.54 3.09 -5.90
C GLY A 35 3.44 2.28 -6.56
N GLU A 36 2.70 1.49 -5.78
CA GLU A 36 1.56 0.73 -6.24
C GLU A 36 0.47 1.64 -6.85
N VAL A 37 0.06 2.68 -6.12
CA VAL A 37 -0.92 3.67 -6.62
C VAL A 37 -0.41 4.37 -7.88
N LEU A 38 0.87 4.76 -7.89
CA LEU A 38 1.50 5.41 -9.04
C LEU A 38 1.64 4.48 -10.25
N SER A 39 1.79 3.18 -10.04
CA SER A 39 1.93 2.18 -11.11
C SER A 39 0.71 2.17 -12.04
N PHE A 40 -0.50 2.36 -11.51
CA PHE A 40 -1.73 2.48 -12.31
C PHE A 40 -1.75 3.73 -13.20
N ARG A 41 -1.06 4.81 -12.79
CA ARG A 41 -0.90 6.01 -13.62
C ARG A 41 0.15 5.81 -14.70
N VAL A 42 1.27 5.20 -14.36
CA VAL A 42 2.39 4.97 -15.29
C VAL A 42 2.03 3.92 -16.33
N ALA A 43 1.43 2.80 -15.90
CA ALA A 43 1.02 1.69 -16.76
C ALA A 43 -0.42 1.83 -17.28
N ARG A 44 -0.99 3.04 -17.28
CA ARG A 44 -2.41 3.29 -17.57
C ARG A 44 -2.88 2.66 -18.88
N GLU A 45 -2.12 2.83 -19.96
CA GLU A 45 -2.49 2.28 -21.27
C GLU A 45 -2.40 0.75 -21.31
N THR A 46 -1.39 0.18 -20.64
CA THR A 46 -1.23 -1.27 -20.50
C THR A 46 -2.43 -1.87 -19.78
N ILE A 47 -2.83 -1.30 -18.63
CA ILE A 47 -3.98 -1.76 -17.85
C ILE A 47 -5.26 -1.62 -18.66
N ARG A 48 -5.46 -0.48 -19.33
CA ARG A 48 -6.63 -0.26 -20.19
C ARG A 48 -6.76 -1.38 -21.24
N ARG A 49 -5.66 -1.73 -21.91
CA ARG A 49 -5.65 -2.81 -22.92
C ARG A 49 -5.91 -4.18 -22.30
N GLN A 50 -5.19 -4.53 -21.25
CA GLN A 50 -5.25 -5.85 -20.62
C GLN A 50 -6.59 -6.12 -19.95
N ALA A 51 -7.18 -5.11 -19.31
CA ALA A 51 -8.50 -5.21 -18.69
C ALA A 51 -9.66 -5.11 -19.70
N GLY A 52 -9.36 -4.97 -21.00
CA GLY A 52 -10.38 -4.85 -22.05
C GLY A 52 -11.20 -3.55 -21.98
N TRP A 53 -10.67 -2.51 -21.33
CA TRP A 53 -11.39 -1.25 -21.14
C TRP A 53 -11.30 -0.36 -22.38
N ARG A 54 -12.43 0.22 -22.78
CA ARG A 54 -12.43 1.23 -23.85
C ARG A 54 -11.72 2.50 -23.40
N GLN A 55 -11.96 2.92 -22.17
CA GLN A 55 -11.34 4.07 -21.51
C GLN A 55 -11.31 3.85 -20.00
N ILE A 56 -10.48 4.58 -19.28
CA ILE A 56 -10.50 4.61 -17.81
C ILE A 56 -11.30 5.84 -17.39
N GLY A 57 -12.54 5.60 -16.98
CA GLY A 57 -13.45 6.57 -16.40
C GLY A 57 -13.72 6.29 -14.93
N ALA A 58 -14.83 6.80 -14.40
CA ALA A 58 -15.14 6.72 -12.98
C ALA A 58 -15.36 5.27 -12.49
N GLN A 59 -15.88 4.38 -13.33
CA GLN A 59 -16.14 2.99 -12.96
C GLN A 59 -14.83 2.19 -12.86
N GLU A 60 -13.95 2.32 -13.83
CA GLU A 60 -12.63 1.68 -13.83
C GLU A 60 -11.78 2.23 -12.67
N ALA A 61 -11.85 3.53 -12.39
CA ALA A 61 -11.17 4.13 -11.25
C ALA A 61 -11.65 3.54 -9.90
N LYS A 62 -12.96 3.26 -9.76
CA LYS A 62 -13.50 2.57 -8.58
C LYS A 62 -12.98 1.13 -8.45
N GLN A 63 -12.86 0.41 -9.56
CA GLN A 63 -12.29 -0.95 -9.56
C GLN A 63 -10.83 -0.94 -9.13
N VAL A 64 -10.03 -0.04 -9.68
CA VAL A 64 -8.62 0.16 -9.27
C VAL A 64 -8.53 0.51 -7.79
N ALA A 65 -9.38 1.42 -7.30
CA ALA A 65 -9.40 1.81 -5.89
C ALA A 65 -9.77 0.65 -4.96
N ALA A 66 -10.72 -0.22 -5.37
CA ALA A 66 -11.10 -1.39 -4.59
C ALA A 66 -9.94 -2.39 -4.44
N VAL A 67 -9.24 -2.69 -5.54
CA VAL A 67 -8.07 -3.58 -5.51
C VAL A 67 -6.93 -2.98 -4.70
N LEU A 68 -6.65 -1.68 -4.85
CA LEU A 68 -5.65 -0.99 -4.04
C LEU A 68 -5.99 -1.02 -2.55
N ALA A 69 -7.25 -0.80 -2.18
CA ALA A 69 -7.68 -0.89 -0.79
C ALA A 69 -7.48 -2.30 -0.21
N GLU A 70 -7.87 -3.33 -0.96
CA GLU A 70 -7.65 -4.73 -0.60
C GLU A 70 -6.16 -5.05 -0.39
N HIS A 71 -5.30 -4.66 -1.33
CA HIS A 71 -3.86 -4.87 -1.22
C HIS A 71 -3.25 -4.13 -0.02
N ILE A 72 -3.67 -2.88 0.21
CA ILE A 72 -3.23 -2.09 1.38
C ILE A 72 -3.66 -2.80 2.67
N ASP A 73 -4.91 -3.22 2.78
CA ASP A 73 -5.45 -3.90 3.96
C ASP A 73 -4.68 -5.19 4.25
N LEU A 74 -4.47 -6.04 3.24
CA LEU A 74 -3.70 -7.27 3.38
C LEU A 74 -2.27 -6.98 3.84
N LEU A 75 -1.61 -5.99 3.24
CA LEU A 75 -0.23 -5.63 3.57
C LEU A 75 -0.12 -5.09 5.00
N VAL A 76 -0.94 -4.11 5.39
CA VAL A 76 -0.82 -3.50 6.73
C VAL A 76 -1.20 -4.48 7.83
N ASN A 77 -2.19 -5.35 7.61
CA ASN A 77 -2.53 -6.41 8.56
C ASN A 77 -1.43 -7.47 8.64
N GLY A 78 -0.84 -7.89 7.53
CA GLY A 78 0.28 -8.82 7.52
C GLY A 78 1.52 -8.26 8.21
N LEU A 79 1.84 -6.98 8.00
CA LEU A 79 2.92 -6.30 8.72
C LEU A 79 2.62 -6.21 10.21
N ARG A 80 1.39 -5.86 10.60
CA ARG A 80 0.97 -5.82 12.00
C ARG A 80 1.05 -7.18 12.66
N GLN A 81 0.62 -8.25 11.99
CA GLN A 81 0.74 -9.61 12.52
C GLN A 81 2.22 -9.98 12.74
N ARG A 82 3.09 -9.58 11.80
CA ARG A 82 4.52 -9.89 11.85
C ARG A 82 5.30 -9.07 12.88
N TYR A 83 4.92 -7.82 13.13
CA TYR A 83 5.72 -6.87 13.92
C TYR A 83 4.99 -6.31 15.15
N GLY A 84 3.66 -6.26 15.14
CA GLY A 84 2.82 -5.73 16.21
C GLY A 84 2.43 -6.75 17.29
N GLY A 85 2.82 -8.02 17.13
CA GLY A 85 2.69 -9.06 18.16
C GLY A 85 4.00 -9.25 18.93
N GLY A 86 4.04 -8.83 20.20
CA GLY A 86 5.01 -9.32 21.18
C GLY A 86 4.78 -10.81 21.51
N PRO A 87 5.65 -11.47 22.30
CA PRO A 87 6.12 -12.84 22.09
C PRO A 87 5.09 -13.90 22.51
N ASP A 88 4.18 -14.30 21.63
CA ASP A 88 3.37 -15.53 21.82
C ASP A 88 2.67 -15.95 20.51
N VAL A 89 3.45 -16.14 19.45
CA VAL A 89 2.98 -16.93 18.31
C VAL A 89 3.71 -18.27 18.37
N LEU A 90 3.15 -19.19 19.14
CA LEU A 90 3.52 -20.61 19.12
C LEU A 90 3.54 -21.10 17.66
N PRO A 91 4.57 -21.86 17.23
CA PRO A 91 4.50 -22.55 15.96
C PRO A 91 3.39 -23.61 16.05
N LEU A 92 2.58 -23.66 14.99
CA LEU A 92 1.64 -24.76 14.74
C LEU A 92 2.37 -26.11 14.70
#